data_AF-A0A952UZ82-F1
#
_entry.id   AF-A0A952UZ82-F1
#
_cell.length_a   1.000
_cell.length_b   1.000
_cell.length_c   1.000
_cell.angle_alpha   90.00
_cell.angle_beta   90.00
_cell.angle_gamma   90.00
#
_symmetry.space_group_name_H-M   'P 1'
#
loop_
_entity.id
_entity.type
_entity.pdbx_description
1 polymer ?
#
loop_
_entity_poly.entity_id
_entity_poly.type
_entity_poly.pdbx_seq_one_letter_code
_entity_poly.pdbx_strand_id
1 'polypeptide(L)'
;MRNKLGVVLGSSFIFTALVIACAGHDPSDVLGAPAPIENASTSSGAAGSTSTGSTSTGGVSTSSTSTSTSSTTSTGGTPDACASCAAPPGCEVIPSSGCKCDYRCPDAGGPVTCEWGKDDTCPAGYYCDSASCGRGVCVQKAAVVTTARNPQCGCDGITYWNASIASNAGMSIRSSNACPADNAVRCGGLVPSTCPGGTSCNMQVRNKAECGGIGPSGACWKLPPSCGAPSTSNLRARPCGNGTPACADVCIAIQKQVQWYDDSCQ
;
A
#
# COMPACT_ATOMS: atom_id res chain seq x y z
N MET A 1 16.52 73.67 -33.44
CA MET A 1 17.55 74.48 -32.75
C MET A 1 17.71 73.94 -31.32
N ARG A 2 18.93 73.51 -31.00
CA ARG A 2 19.59 73.41 -29.67
C ARG A 2 18.85 72.81 -28.46
N ASN A 3 19.37 71.64 -28.06
CA ASN A 3 19.91 71.29 -26.73
C ASN A 3 18.95 71.19 -25.53
N LYS A 4 18.88 70.00 -24.92
CA LYS A 4 19.72 69.66 -23.76
C LYS A 4 19.63 68.17 -23.42
N LEU A 5 20.79 67.52 -23.54
CA LEU A 5 21.13 66.20 -23.00
C LEU A 5 21.27 66.35 -21.47
N GLY A 6 20.50 65.58 -20.70
CA GLY A 6 20.63 65.47 -19.24
C GLY A 6 21.30 64.15 -18.89
N VAL A 7 22.57 64.22 -18.51
CA VAL A 7 23.40 63.13 -17.99
C VAL A 7 22.86 62.73 -16.61
N VAL A 8 22.45 61.47 -16.43
CA VAL A 8 22.17 60.89 -15.11
C VAL A 8 23.42 60.15 -14.65
N LEU A 9 24.01 60.67 -13.57
CA LEU A 9 25.18 60.14 -12.88
C LEU A 9 24.87 58.76 -12.28
N GLY A 10 25.78 57.82 -12.52
CA GLY A 10 25.76 56.48 -11.95
C GLY A 10 26.05 56.50 -10.45
N SER A 11 25.19 55.83 -9.69
CA SER A 11 25.44 55.47 -8.29
C SER A 11 25.79 53.99 -8.25
N SER A 12 27.09 53.71 -8.16
CA SER A 12 27.67 52.39 -7.92
C SER A 12 27.19 51.85 -6.57
N PHE A 13 26.26 50.90 -6.57
CA PHE A 13 25.93 50.10 -5.41
C PHE A 13 26.90 48.92 -5.32
N ILE A 14 27.97 49.12 -4.55
CA ILE A 14 28.83 48.03 -4.06
C ILE A 14 28.10 47.41 -2.87
N PHE A 15 27.35 46.33 -3.10
CA PHE A 15 26.89 45.46 -2.00
C PHE A 15 27.95 44.39 -1.75
N THR A 16 28.70 44.62 -0.69
CA THR A 16 29.71 43.76 -0.10
C THR A 16 29.14 42.37 0.19
N ALA A 17 29.75 41.34 -0.41
CA ALA A 17 29.48 39.95 -0.09
C ALA A 17 29.97 39.64 1.33
N LEU A 18 29.04 39.44 2.27
CA LEU A 18 29.34 38.90 3.60
C LEU A 18 29.53 37.38 3.46
N VAL A 19 30.78 36.95 3.37
CA VAL A 19 31.17 35.55 3.46
C VAL A 19 31.09 35.14 4.94
N ILE A 20 30.03 34.42 5.30
CA ILE A 20 29.93 33.76 6.61
C ILE A 20 30.81 32.51 6.55
N ALA A 21 32.00 32.61 7.13
CA ALA A 21 32.86 31.47 7.41
C ALA A 21 32.31 30.72 8.63
N CYS A 22 31.76 29.52 8.44
CA CYS A 22 31.56 28.58 9.53
C CYS A 22 32.91 27.94 9.86
N ALA A 23 33.51 28.37 10.96
CA ALA A 23 34.66 27.73 11.56
C ALA A 23 34.27 26.32 12.06
N GLY A 24 35.10 25.34 11.74
CA GLY A 24 35.02 23.99 12.29
C GLY A 24 35.27 23.98 13.80
N HIS A 25 34.56 23.09 14.48
CA HIS A 25 34.86 22.67 15.83
C HIS A 25 34.64 21.15 15.91
N ASP A 26 35.72 20.41 15.70
CA ASP A 26 35.93 19.12 16.32
C ASP A 26 36.33 19.36 17.78
N PRO A 27 35.74 18.61 18.73
CA PRO A 27 36.59 18.02 19.75
C PRO A 27 36.47 16.50 19.77
N SER A 28 37.64 15.88 19.62
CA SER A 28 37.95 14.48 19.89
C SER A 28 37.69 14.11 21.35
N ASP A 29 37.29 12.85 21.52
CA ASP A 29 37.66 11.91 22.59
C ASP A 29 37.56 12.35 24.06
N VAL A 30 36.52 11.83 24.73
CA VAL A 30 36.61 11.43 26.14
C VAL A 30 36.21 9.97 26.29
N LEU A 31 37.27 9.19 26.52
CA LEU A 31 37.38 7.84 27.10
C LEU A 31 36.20 7.40 27.98
N GLY A 32 35.67 6.20 27.74
CA GLY A 32 34.65 5.61 28.62
C GLY A 32 34.19 4.19 28.29
N ALA A 33 35.10 3.22 28.23
CA ALA A 33 34.81 1.80 28.43
C ALA A 33 36.09 1.10 28.94
N PRO A 34 36.07 -0.09 29.57
CA PRO A 34 34.94 -0.91 30.04
C PRO A 34 35.11 -1.40 31.50
N ALA A 35 34.04 -1.90 32.14
CA ALA A 35 34.16 -2.86 33.25
C ALA A 35 32.86 -3.67 33.42
N PRO A 36 32.96 -4.90 33.95
CA PRO A 36 32.09 -6.03 33.61
C PRO A 36 30.94 -6.19 34.59
N ILE A 37 29.88 -6.85 34.16
CA ILE A 37 28.99 -7.54 35.10
C ILE A 37 29.01 -9.03 34.76
N GLU A 38 29.39 -9.77 35.79
CA GLU A 38 29.62 -11.19 35.81
C GLU A 38 28.35 -12.00 35.64
N ASN A 39 28.64 -13.21 35.19
CA ASN A 39 27.80 -14.36 34.96
C ASN A 39 27.52 -15.10 36.28
N ALA A 40 26.29 -15.56 36.50
CA ALA A 40 25.94 -16.74 37.30
C ALA A 40 24.53 -17.19 36.85
N SER A 41 24.35 -18.22 36.02
CA SER A 41 24.57 -19.67 36.22
C SER A 41 23.69 -20.32 37.29
N THR A 42 22.65 -21.06 36.86
CA THR A 42 22.21 -22.41 37.30
C THR A 42 20.90 -22.77 36.57
N SER A 43 20.90 -23.60 35.52
CA SER A 43 20.70 -25.09 35.49
C SER A 43 19.39 -25.55 36.17
N SER A 44 18.51 -26.39 35.59
CA SER A 44 18.78 -27.78 35.16
C SER A 44 17.51 -28.44 34.54
N GLY A 45 17.71 -29.45 33.69
CA GLY A 45 16.74 -30.54 33.36
C GLY A 45 16.21 -30.49 31.92
N ALA A 46 16.76 -31.13 30.88
CA ALA A 46 17.33 -32.48 30.66
C ALA A 46 16.30 -33.61 30.55
N ALA A 47 15.98 -34.00 29.30
CA ALA A 47 15.81 -35.36 28.74
C ALA A 47 15.32 -35.16 27.29
N GLY A 48 15.82 -35.77 26.22
CA GLY A 48 16.68 -36.93 26.05
C GLY A 48 16.07 -37.81 24.94
N SER A 49 16.90 -38.21 23.97
CA SER A 49 16.77 -39.37 23.05
C SER A 49 16.53 -39.10 21.55
N THR A 50 17.66 -39.05 20.84
CA THR A 50 18.14 -39.99 19.81
C THR A 50 17.23 -40.51 18.69
N SER A 51 17.79 -40.37 17.49
CA SER A 51 17.50 -40.83 16.13
C SER A 51 16.97 -42.25 15.91
N THR A 52 16.13 -42.41 14.88
CA THR A 52 16.32 -43.43 13.83
C THR A 52 15.57 -43.03 12.56
N GLY A 53 16.21 -43.18 11.39
CA GLY A 53 15.60 -42.90 10.09
C GLY A 53 14.66 -44.01 9.62
N SER A 54 13.84 -43.70 8.61
CA SER A 54 13.40 -44.64 7.57
C SER A 54 12.67 -43.89 6.45
N THR A 55 13.10 -44.19 5.24
CA THR A 55 12.43 -43.98 3.95
C THR A 55 11.06 -44.65 3.94
N SER A 56 10.00 -43.96 3.52
CA SER A 56 8.92 -44.56 2.72
C SER A 56 7.96 -43.53 2.13
N THR A 57 7.71 -43.75 0.85
CA THR A 57 6.60 -43.33 0.00
C THR A 57 5.22 -43.50 0.64
N GLY A 58 4.27 -42.60 0.32
CA GLY A 58 2.85 -42.88 0.52
C GLY A 58 1.98 -41.62 0.48
N GLY A 59 1.34 -41.37 -0.65
CA GLY A 59 0.30 -40.35 -0.78
C GLY A 59 -0.93 -40.69 0.06
N VAL A 60 -1.59 -39.66 0.59
CA VAL A 60 -2.93 -39.79 1.17
C VAL A 60 -3.76 -38.59 0.74
N SER A 61 -4.76 -38.90 -0.08
CA SER A 61 -5.87 -38.04 -0.46
C SER A 61 -6.72 -37.69 0.76
N THR A 62 -6.97 -36.41 1.00
CA THR A 62 -8.04 -35.96 1.92
C THR A 62 -9.35 -35.87 1.14
N SER A 63 -10.24 -36.83 1.39
CA SER A 63 -11.62 -36.87 0.90
C SER A 63 -12.53 -35.98 1.75
N SER A 64 -13.20 -35.05 1.08
CA SER A 64 -14.30 -34.23 1.61
C SER A 64 -15.58 -35.07 1.73
N THR A 65 -16.22 -35.02 2.89
CA THR A 65 -17.60 -35.46 3.08
C THR A 65 -18.54 -34.39 2.52
N SER A 66 -19.38 -34.74 1.55
CA SER A 66 -20.54 -33.94 1.19
C SER A 66 -21.70 -34.84 0.79
N THR A 67 -22.75 -34.71 1.58
CA THR A 67 -24.01 -35.45 1.58
C THR A 67 -24.81 -35.23 0.29
N SER A 68 -25.32 -36.33 -0.26
CA SER A 68 -26.20 -36.39 -1.42
C SER A 68 -27.65 -36.01 -1.08
N THR A 69 -28.31 -35.23 -1.93
CA THR A 69 -29.77 -35.23 -2.07
C THR A 69 -30.12 -35.31 -3.56
N SER A 70 -30.87 -36.36 -3.92
CA SER A 70 -31.24 -36.78 -5.28
C SER A 70 -32.44 -36.03 -5.85
N SER A 71 -32.54 -35.86 -7.17
CA SER A 71 -33.75 -36.16 -7.97
C SER A 71 -33.57 -36.00 -9.50
N THR A 72 -33.67 -37.15 -10.19
CA THR A 72 -34.41 -37.47 -11.44
C THR A 72 -34.37 -36.54 -12.67
N THR A 73 -33.89 -37.04 -13.81
CA THR A 73 -34.69 -37.64 -14.93
C THR A 73 -33.79 -37.83 -16.16
N SER A 74 -33.86 -39.01 -16.77
CA SER A 74 -33.00 -39.49 -17.86
C SER A 74 -33.66 -39.39 -19.24
N THR A 75 -32.92 -38.88 -20.24
CA THR A 75 -33.06 -39.27 -21.65
C THR A 75 -31.77 -39.00 -22.45
N GLY A 76 -31.13 -40.07 -22.92
CA GLY A 76 -30.50 -40.18 -24.24
C GLY A 76 -29.36 -39.23 -24.63
N GLY A 77 -28.13 -39.63 -24.29
CA GLY A 77 -26.89 -39.12 -24.90
C GLY A 77 -25.70 -39.40 -23.99
N THR A 78 -24.75 -40.24 -24.41
CA THR A 78 -23.39 -40.18 -23.83
C THR A 78 -22.73 -38.92 -24.41
N PRO A 79 -22.22 -37.98 -23.59
CA PRO A 79 -20.89 -38.19 -22.99
C PRO A 79 -20.64 -37.51 -21.61
N ASP A 80 -19.50 -37.87 -21.02
CA ASP A 80 -18.73 -37.15 -19.99
C ASP A 80 -19.33 -36.97 -18.59
N ALA A 81 -19.17 -38.01 -17.77
CA ALA A 81 -19.35 -38.02 -16.31
C ALA A 81 -18.33 -37.13 -15.52
N CYS A 82 -17.79 -36.06 -16.12
CA CYS A 82 -16.83 -35.13 -15.51
C CYS A 82 -17.33 -33.68 -15.46
N ALA A 83 -18.62 -33.44 -15.66
CA ALA A 83 -19.20 -32.10 -15.89
C ALA A 83 -19.30 -31.15 -14.68
N SER A 84 -18.59 -31.37 -13.56
CA SER A 84 -18.63 -30.45 -12.40
C SER A 84 -17.28 -30.00 -11.84
N CYS A 85 -16.18 -30.29 -12.53
CA CYS A 85 -14.86 -29.78 -12.16
C CYS A 85 -14.74 -28.29 -12.58
N ALA A 86 -15.18 -27.36 -11.74
CA ALA A 86 -14.87 -25.95 -11.91
C ALA A 86 -13.39 -25.71 -11.53
N ALA A 87 -12.52 -25.55 -12.53
CA ALA A 87 -11.13 -25.19 -12.30
C ALA A 87 -11.03 -23.80 -11.63
N PRO A 88 -10.09 -23.59 -10.69
CA PRO A 88 -9.76 -22.26 -10.21
C PRO A 88 -9.31 -21.33 -11.35
N PRO A 89 -9.53 -20.01 -11.24
CA PRO A 89 -9.01 -19.05 -12.23
C PRO A 89 -7.50 -19.21 -12.42
N GLY A 90 -7.07 -19.48 -13.66
CA GLY A 90 -5.65 -19.64 -14.01
C GLY A 90 -5.14 -21.09 -14.05
N CYS A 91 -5.97 -22.10 -13.77
CA CYS A 91 -5.60 -23.50 -13.90
C CYS A 91 -6.19 -24.13 -15.17
N GLU A 92 -5.39 -24.94 -15.88
CA GLU A 92 -5.86 -25.74 -16.99
C GLU A 92 -6.34 -27.12 -16.49
N VAL A 93 -7.45 -27.62 -17.04
CA VAL A 93 -7.97 -28.95 -16.71
C VAL A 93 -7.13 -30.00 -17.44
N ILE A 94 -6.58 -30.96 -16.70
CA ILE A 94 -5.91 -32.12 -17.32
C ILE A 94 -7.00 -33.17 -17.59
N PRO A 95 -7.18 -33.64 -18.84
CA PRO A 95 -8.10 -34.73 -19.12
C PRO A 95 -7.57 -36.04 -18.53
N SER A 96 -8.06 -36.40 -17.35
CA SER A 96 -7.76 -37.66 -16.66
C SER A 96 -8.81 -38.73 -17.02
N SER A 97 -8.37 -39.96 -17.28
CA SER A 97 -9.24 -41.11 -17.57
C SER A 97 -9.90 -41.70 -16.30
N GLY A 98 -10.55 -40.84 -15.53
CA GLY A 98 -11.30 -41.14 -14.32
C GLY A 98 -11.92 -39.87 -13.75
N CYS A 99 -12.97 -39.98 -12.94
CA CYS A 99 -13.67 -38.83 -12.31
C CYS A 99 -12.83 -38.11 -11.21
N LYS A 100 -11.52 -37.94 -11.42
CA LYS A 100 -10.65 -37.10 -10.61
C LYS A 100 -10.42 -35.79 -11.35
N CYS A 101 -10.71 -34.68 -10.70
CA CYS A 101 -10.37 -33.37 -11.23
C CYS A 101 -8.88 -33.11 -11.00
N ASP A 102 -8.03 -33.50 -11.96
CA ASP A 102 -6.63 -33.07 -11.97
C ASP A 102 -6.53 -31.73 -12.70
N TYR A 103 -5.92 -30.74 -12.04
CA TYR A 103 -5.69 -29.43 -12.63
C TYR A 103 -4.18 -29.19 -12.73
N ARG A 104 -3.72 -28.75 -13.91
CA ARG A 104 -2.38 -28.20 -14.06
C ARG A 104 -2.52 -26.70 -13.84
N CYS A 105 -2.35 -26.29 -12.60
CA CYS A 105 -2.02 -24.90 -12.36
C CYS A 105 -0.53 -24.74 -12.71
N PRO A 106 -0.14 -23.72 -13.50
CA PRO A 106 1.27 -23.35 -13.65
C PRO A 106 1.98 -23.17 -12.29
N ASP A 107 1.19 -22.96 -11.22
CA ASP A 107 1.62 -22.54 -9.90
C ASP A 107 1.40 -23.60 -8.80
N ALA A 108 1.18 -24.88 -9.13
CA ALA A 108 0.92 -25.93 -8.12
C ALA A 108 2.14 -26.33 -7.24
N GLY A 109 3.16 -25.48 -7.06
CA GLY A 109 4.30 -25.89 -6.22
C GLY A 109 5.39 -24.88 -5.85
N GLY A 110 5.30 -23.59 -6.18
CA GLY A 110 6.31 -22.63 -5.72
C GLY A 110 5.86 -21.17 -5.85
N PRO A 111 6.39 -20.27 -5.01
CA PRO A 111 6.10 -18.84 -5.16
C PRO A 111 6.66 -18.37 -6.50
N VAL A 112 5.78 -18.02 -7.44
CA VAL A 112 6.18 -17.38 -8.70
C VAL A 112 6.89 -16.08 -8.32
N THR A 113 8.18 -16.00 -8.59
CA THR A 113 8.94 -14.78 -8.34
C THR A 113 8.58 -13.76 -9.40
N CYS A 114 8.36 -12.52 -8.98
CA CYS A 114 8.03 -11.42 -9.84
C CYS A 114 8.95 -10.23 -9.56
N GLU A 115 8.88 -9.22 -10.42
CA GLU A 115 9.53 -7.93 -10.20
C GLU A 115 8.49 -6.83 -10.42
N TRP A 116 8.27 -6.00 -9.41
CA TRP A 116 7.30 -4.92 -9.48
C TRP A 116 7.71 -3.90 -10.56
N GLY A 117 6.74 -3.46 -11.37
CA GLY A 117 6.98 -2.52 -12.48
C GLY A 117 7.52 -3.15 -13.77
N LYS A 118 7.68 -4.49 -13.82
CA LYS A 118 7.91 -5.24 -15.06
C LYS A 118 6.59 -5.80 -15.58
N ASP A 119 6.45 -5.84 -16.92
CA ASP A 119 5.23 -6.33 -17.57
C ASP A 119 4.99 -7.82 -17.25
N ASP A 120 3.78 -8.11 -16.74
CA ASP A 120 3.10 -9.41 -16.65
C ASP A 120 3.90 -10.62 -16.15
N THR A 121 4.58 -10.49 -15.01
CA THR A 121 5.17 -11.66 -14.36
C THR A 121 4.16 -12.53 -13.60
N CYS A 122 2.99 -11.99 -13.24
CA CYS A 122 1.99 -12.70 -12.44
C CYS A 122 0.73 -13.07 -13.24
N PRO A 123 0.14 -14.26 -12.99
CA PRO A 123 -1.13 -14.66 -13.61
C PRO A 123 -2.29 -13.69 -13.34
N ALA A 124 -3.35 -13.81 -14.14
CA ALA A 124 -4.57 -13.02 -13.96
C ALA A 124 -5.17 -13.22 -12.55
N GLY A 125 -5.51 -12.11 -11.88
CA GLY A 125 -6.02 -12.13 -10.50
C GLY A 125 -4.93 -12.16 -9.42
N TYR A 126 -3.66 -12.19 -9.81
CA TYR A 126 -2.51 -12.05 -8.91
C TYR A 126 -1.82 -10.70 -9.12
N TYR A 127 -1.03 -10.28 -8.14
CA TYR A 127 -0.14 -9.15 -8.25
C TYR A 127 1.21 -9.48 -7.62
N CYS A 128 2.24 -8.73 -8.00
CA CYS A 128 3.54 -8.89 -7.38
C CYS A 128 3.53 -8.25 -5.99
N ASP A 129 3.70 -9.04 -4.93
CA ASP A 129 3.94 -8.51 -3.60
C ASP A 129 5.44 -8.36 -3.37
N SER A 130 5.89 -7.12 -3.21
CA SER A 130 7.29 -6.77 -3.00
C SER A 130 7.41 -5.71 -1.90
N ALA A 131 8.08 -6.08 -0.81
CA ALA A 131 8.35 -5.16 0.31
C ALA A 131 9.27 -3.98 -0.07
N SER A 132 9.94 -4.03 -1.22
CA SER A 132 10.93 -3.03 -1.64
C SER A 132 10.70 -2.51 -3.04
N CYS A 133 9.50 -2.67 -3.60
CA CYS A 133 9.16 -2.22 -4.96
C CYS A 133 10.12 -2.75 -6.03
N GLY A 134 10.50 -4.02 -5.90
CA GLY A 134 11.41 -4.71 -6.80
C GLY A 134 11.03 -6.17 -6.85
N ARG A 135 11.99 -7.06 -6.55
CA ARG A 135 11.71 -8.50 -6.54
C ARG A 135 10.69 -8.86 -5.46
N GLY A 136 9.78 -9.75 -5.81
CA GLY A 136 8.65 -10.14 -4.99
C GLY A 136 8.13 -11.51 -5.35
N VAL A 137 6.96 -11.83 -4.82
CA VAL A 137 6.24 -13.07 -5.12
C VAL A 137 4.82 -12.76 -5.58
N CYS A 138 4.30 -13.54 -6.52
CA CYS A 138 2.92 -13.38 -6.95
C CYS A 138 1.97 -13.85 -5.85
N VAL A 139 1.11 -12.94 -5.39
CA VAL A 139 0.06 -13.24 -4.41
C VAL A 139 -1.30 -12.86 -4.98
N GLN A 140 -2.35 -13.52 -4.50
CA GLN A 140 -3.70 -13.27 -4.98
C GLN A 140 -4.18 -11.87 -4.58
N LYS A 141 -4.84 -11.18 -5.51
CA LYS A 141 -5.50 -9.90 -5.21
C LYS A 141 -6.65 -10.12 -4.23
N ALA A 142 -6.83 -9.19 -3.29
CA ALA A 142 -7.93 -9.25 -2.34
C ALA A 142 -9.29 -9.20 -3.06
N ALA A 143 -10.12 -10.22 -2.86
CA ALA A 143 -11.49 -10.26 -3.39
C ALA A 143 -12.45 -9.33 -2.64
N VAL A 144 -12.18 -9.08 -1.35
CA VAL A 144 -13.01 -8.24 -0.48
C VAL A 144 -12.15 -7.10 0.09
N VAL A 145 -12.66 -5.87 -0.02
CA VAL A 145 -12.03 -4.68 0.55
C VAL A 145 -12.71 -4.27 1.85
N THR A 146 -11.92 -3.86 2.83
CA THR A 146 -12.41 -3.33 4.11
C THR A 146 -12.45 -1.80 4.07
N THR A 147 -13.27 -1.18 4.92
CA THR A 147 -13.37 0.29 5.03
C THR A 147 -12.58 0.87 6.20
N ALA A 148 -11.99 0.02 7.06
CA ALA A 148 -11.13 0.46 8.15
C ALA A 148 -9.91 1.21 7.61
N ARG A 149 -9.60 2.37 8.20
CA ARG A 149 -8.45 3.18 7.79
C ARG A 149 -7.17 2.62 8.38
N ASN A 150 -6.22 2.26 7.53
CA ASN A 150 -4.87 1.88 7.90
C ASN A 150 -3.92 2.23 6.74
N PRO A 151 -3.53 3.50 6.58
CA PRO A 151 -2.93 4.00 5.34
C PRO A 151 -1.65 3.24 4.96
N GLN A 152 -1.52 2.86 3.70
CA GLN A 152 -0.35 2.15 3.16
C GLN A 152 0.22 2.94 1.98
N CYS A 153 1.54 3.03 1.86
CA CYS A 153 2.17 3.67 0.72
C CYS A 153 2.40 2.61 -0.36
N GLY A 154 1.81 2.81 -1.53
CA GLY A 154 2.08 1.99 -2.70
C GLY A 154 3.45 2.30 -3.30
N CYS A 155 3.98 1.33 -4.05
CA CYS A 155 5.20 1.53 -4.82
C CYS A 155 5.05 2.57 -5.95
N ASP A 156 3.82 2.87 -6.37
CA ASP A 156 3.46 3.94 -7.28
C ASP A 156 3.42 5.34 -6.64
N GLY A 157 3.70 5.46 -5.34
CA GLY A 157 3.64 6.72 -4.59
C GLY A 157 2.21 7.16 -4.24
N ILE A 158 1.19 6.33 -4.50
CA ILE A 158 -0.19 6.59 -4.08
C ILE A 158 -0.39 6.05 -2.67
N THR A 159 -1.09 6.81 -1.83
CA THR A 159 -1.49 6.30 -0.52
C THR A 159 -2.80 5.52 -0.62
N TYR A 160 -2.78 4.26 -0.24
CA TYR A 160 -3.97 3.42 -0.19
C TYR A 160 -4.62 3.53 1.18
N TRP A 161 -5.94 3.64 1.23
CA TRP A 161 -6.68 3.78 2.50
C TRP A 161 -6.43 2.62 3.46
N ASN A 162 -6.21 1.42 2.93
CA ASN A 162 -5.69 0.26 3.64
C ASN A 162 -5.05 -0.77 2.71
N ALA A 163 -4.41 -1.79 3.31
CA ALA A 163 -3.75 -2.88 2.59
C ALA A 163 -4.69 -3.69 1.71
N SER A 164 -5.96 -3.89 2.13
CA SER A 164 -6.93 -4.62 1.30
C SER A 164 -7.25 -3.90 0.00
N ILE A 165 -7.30 -2.56 0.02
CA ILE A 165 -7.52 -1.73 -1.17
C ILE A 165 -6.26 -1.73 -2.06
N ALA A 166 -5.06 -1.72 -1.47
CA ALA A 166 -3.81 -1.88 -2.23
C ALA A 166 -3.73 -3.23 -2.94
N SER A 167 -3.99 -4.32 -2.22
CA SER A 167 -4.01 -5.69 -2.76
C SER A 167 -5.08 -5.87 -3.84
N ASN A 168 -6.28 -5.33 -3.64
CA ASN A 168 -7.34 -5.37 -4.66
C ASN A 168 -6.95 -4.60 -5.94
N ALA A 169 -6.25 -3.48 -5.80
CA ALA A 169 -5.69 -2.74 -6.94
C ALA A 169 -4.46 -3.43 -7.56
N GLY A 170 -3.93 -4.49 -6.94
CA GLY A 170 -2.72 -5.18 -7.36
C GLY A 170 -1.44 -4.37 -7.14
N MET A 171 -1.40 -3.55 -6.09
CA MET A 171 -0.27 -2.69 -5.76
C MET A 171 0.56 -3.25 -4.61
N SER A 172 1.87 -3.35 -4.79
CA SER A 172 2.80 -3.68 -3.70
C SER A 172 2.91 -2.52 -2.71
N ILE A 173 3.08 -2.85 -1.44
CA ILE A 173 3.22 -1.89 -0.36
C ILE A 173 4.71 -1.61 -0.12
N ARG A 174 5.11 -0.34 -0.23
CA ARG A 174 6.45 0.14 0.14
C ARG A 174 6.59 0.34 1.65
N SER A 175 5.55 0.87 2.29
CA SER A 175 5.58 1.17 3.72
C SER A 175 4.19 1.13 4.35
N SER A 176 4.14 0.78 5.65
CA SER A 176 2.90 0.62 6.43
C SER A 176 2.23 1.91 6.88
N ASN A 177 2.60 3.04 6.28
CA ASN A 177 2.07 4.37 6.55
C ASN A 177 1.70 5.07 5.25
N ALA A 178 1.02 6.22 5.33
CA ALA A 178 0.84 7.10 4.19
C ALA A 178 2.19 7.46 3.54
N CYS A 179 2.20 7.70 2.23
CA CYS A 179 3.43 8.02 1.53
C CYS A 179 4.06 9.31 2.09
N PRO A 180 5.38 9.32 2.36
CA PRO A 180 6.08 10.53 2.76
C PRO A 180 6.05 11.57 1.64
N ALA A 181 6.22 12.85 1.98
CA ALA A 181 6.05 13.94 1.03
C ALA A 181 6.94 13.84 -0.22
N ASP A 182 8.12 13.24 -0.05
CA ASP A 182 9.19 13.03 -1.00
C ASP A 182 8.92 11.89 -2.00
N ASN A 183 7.98 10.99 -1.70
CA ASN A 183 7.56 9.90 -2.59
C ASN A 183 6.06 9.94 -2.93
N ALA A 184 5.28 10.77 -2.24
CA ALA A 184 3.85 10.87 -2.49
C ALA A 184 3.57 11.54 -3.84
N VAL A 185 2.72 10.93 -4.66
CA VAL A 185 2.17 11.60 -5.85
C VAL A 185 1.37 12.81 -5.37
N ARG A 186 1.83 13.99 -5.76
CA ARG A 186 1.22 15.27 -5.37
C ARG A 186 0.07 15.61 -6.30
N CYS A 187 -0.93 16.29 -5.76
CA CYS A 187 -2.11 16.74 -6.50
C CYS A 187 -2.52 18.13 -6.06
N GLY A 188 -3.34 18.80 -6.87
CA GLY A 188 -3.72 20.19 -6.64
C GLY A 188 -2.54 21.15 -6.83
N GLY A 189 -2.49 22.23 -6.05
CA GLY A 189 -1.50 23.31 -6.20
C GLY A 189 -1.98 24.44 -7.11
N LEU A 190 -1.07 25.39 -7.39
CA LEU A 190 -1.31 26.48 -8.35
C LEU A 190 -1.49 25.95 -9.78
N VAL A 191 -0.76 24.88 -10.11
CA VAL A 191 -0.93 24.12 -11.34
C VAL A 191 -1.84 22.95 -11.02
N PRO A 192 -3.05 22.85 -11.59
CA PRO A 192 -3.97 21.76 -11.29
C PRO A 192 -3.35 20.44 -11.75
N SER A 193 -2.89 19.65 -10.78
CA SER A 193 -2.42 18.29 -10.99
C SER A 193 -3.49 17.31 -10.51
N THR A 194 -3.93 16.43 -11.40
CA THR A 194 -4.92 15.40 -11.11
C THR A 194 -4.25 14.09 -10.72
N CYS A 195 -4.91 13.33 -9.86
CA CYS A 195 -4.38 12.04 -9.45
C CYS A 195 -4.67 10.94 -10.49
N PRO A 196 -3.70 10.05 -10.76
CA PRO A 196 -3.88 8.96 -11.73
C PRO A 196 -4.85 7.87 -11.21
N GLY A 197 -5.42 7.09 -12.12
CA GLY A 197 -6.17 5.87 -11.77
C GLY A 197 -7.46 6.09 -10.95
N GLY A 198 -8.10 7.26 -11.11
CA GLY A 198 -9.33 7.61 -10.39
C GLY A 198 -9.15 7.70 -8.88
N THR A 199 -7.96 8.12 -8.44
CA THR A 199 -7.67 8.38 -7.03
C THR A 199 -8.07 9.81 -6.66
N SER A 200 -8.27 10.05 -5.36
CA SER A 200 -8.77 11.32 -4.84
C SER A 200 -7.64 12.14 -4.23
N CYS A 201 -7.69 13.45 -4.40
CA CYS A 201 -6.67 14.35 -3.84
C CYS A 201 -6.96 14.62 -2.35
N ASN A 202 -6.09 14.15 -1.45
CA ASN A 202 -6.17 14.45 -0.03
C ASN A 202 -5.47 15.79 0.27
N MET A 203 -6.27 16.84 0.44
CA MET A 203 -5.82 18.21 0.69
C MET A 203 -5.89 18.56 2.18
N GLN A 204 -5.28 17.72 3.02
CA GLN A 204 -5.19 17.99 4.45
C GLN A 204 -4.27 19.18 4.72
N VAL A 205 -4.75 20.17 5.46
CA VAL A 205 -3.98 21.29 6.00
C VAL A 205 -3.77 21.09 7.50
N ARG A 206 -2.77 21.76 8.10
CA ARG A 206 -2.42 21.51 9.51
C ARG A 206 -3.45 22.03 10.49
N ASN A 207 -4.10 23.15 10.17
CA ASN A 207 -5.06 23.82 11.04
C ASN A 207 -5.95 24.78 10.23
N LYS A 208 -6.96 25.36 10.91
CA LYS A 208 -7.89 26.33 10.30
C LYS A 208 -7.21 27.52 9.64
N ALA A 209 -6.06 27.98 10.14
CA ALA A 209 -5.37 29.16 9.60
C ALA A 209 -4.77 28.90 8.21
N GLU A 210 -4.53 27.64 7.85
CA GLU A 210 -4.04 27.24 6.52
C GLU A 210 -5.19 27.04 5.50
N CYS A 211 -6.45 27.12 5.94
CA CYS A 211 -7.59 27.09 5.03
C CYS A 211 -7.62 28.31 4.09
N GLY A 212 -8.04 28.11 2.85
CA GLY A 212 -8.20 29.19 1.88
C GLY A 212 -6.90 29.64 1.21
N GLY A 213 -5.78 28.93 1.45
CA GLY A 213 -4.56 29.10 0.67
C GLY A 213 -4.80 28.90 -0.83
N ILE A 214 -4.14 29.71 -1.66
CA ILE A 214 -4.25 29.62 -3.12
C ILE A 214 -3.58 28.33 -3.59
N GLY A 215 -4.34 27.46 -4.26
CA GLY A 215 -3.84 26.20 -4.80
C GLY A 215 -3.54 25.18 -3.69
N PRO A 216 -4.56 24.58 -3.03
CA PRO A 216 -4.33 23.48 -2.11
C PRO A 216 -3.53 22.37 -2.77
N SER A 217 -2.36 22.07 -2.22
CA SER A 217 -1.61 20.88 -2.61
C SER A 217 -1.92 19.74 -1.64
N GLY A 218 -2.09 18.55 -2.18
CA GLY A 218 -2.33 17.33 -1.42
C GLY A 218 -1.47 16.17 -1.92
N ALA A 219 -1.79 14.99 -1.40
CA ALA A 219 -1.27 13.72 -1.91
C ALA A 219 -2.43 12.89 -2.48
N CYS A 220 -2.14 12.04 -3.45
CA CYS A 220 -3.13 11.16 -4.07
C CYS A 220 -3.45 9.94 -3.20
N TRP A 221 -4.74 9.69 -2.99
CA TRP A 221 -5.24 8.61 -2.12
C TRP A 221 -6.21 7.70 -2.87
N LYS A 222 -6.03 6.38 -2.78
CA LYS A 222 -7.01 5.38 -3.22
C LYS A 222 -7.96 5.08 -2.07
N LEU A 223 -9.20 5.54 -2.21
CA LEU A 223 -10.26 5.37 -1.22
C LEU A 223 -11.03 4.05 -1.43
N PRO A 224 -11.70 3.55 -0.38
CA PRO A 224 -12.69 2.48 -0.54
C PRO A 224 -13.84 2.94 -1.46
N PRO A 225 -14.59 2.00 -2.08
CA PRO A 225 -15.74 2.33 -2.92
C PRO A 225 -16.86 3.06 -2.16
N SER A 226 -16.96 2.84 -0.85
CA SER A 226 -17.82 3.58 0.05
C SER A 226 -17.06 3.94 1.33
N CYS A 227 -17.24 5.18 1.79
CA CYS A 227 -16.81 5.56 3.13
C CYS A 227 -17.77 4.91 4.14
N GLY A 228 -17.22 4.25 5.16
CA GLY A 228 -18.02 3.66 6.24
C GLY A 228 -18.88 4.71 6.96
N ALA A 229 -19.85 4.26 7.76
CA ALA A 229 -20.67 5.19 8.54
C ALA A 229 -19.80 6.00 9.51
N PRO A 230 -20.03 7.32 9.65
CA PRO A 230 -19.19 8.24 10.45
C PRO A 230 -19.19 7.94 11.97
N SER A 231 -19.96 6.95 12.42
CA SER A 231 -20.08 6.55 13.83
C SER A 231 -19.04 5.52 14.27
N THR A 232 -18.34 4.84 13.34
CA THR A 232 -17.33 3.81 13.68
C THR A 232 -15.90 4.26 13.37
N SER A 233 -15.73 5.31 12.58
CA SER A 233 -14.46 5.96 12.31
C SER A 233 -14.27 7.15 13.26
N ASN A 234 -13.40 7.00 14.27
CA ASN A 234 -12.93 8.11 15.12
C ASN A 234 -12.12 9.18 14.35
N LEU A 235 -12.18 9.15 13.02
CA LEU A 235 -11.36 9.92 12.10
C LEU A 235 -12.23 11.02 11.52
N ARG A 236 -12.31 12.10 12.29
CA ARG A 236 -13.11 13.26 11.94
C ARG A 236 -12.24 14.29 11.27
N ALA A 237 -12.77 14.90 10.21
CA ALA A 237 -12.18 15.99 9.48
C ALA A 237 -13.12 17.19 9.57
N ARG A 238 -12.56 18.38 9.83
CA ARG A 238 -13.30 19.62 9.63
C ARG A 238 -12.97 20.18 8.25
N PRO A 239 -13.94 20.26 7.32
CA PRO A 239 -13.68 20.85 6.01
C PRO A 239 -13.39 22.34 6.19
N CYS A 240 -12.55 22.90 5.31
CA CYS A 240 -12.35 24.33 5.25
C CYS A 240 -13.63 25.00 4.70
N GLY A 241 -14.06 26.09 5.34
CA GLY A 241 -15.24 26.83 4.95
C GLY A 241 -15.47 28.04 5.85
N ASN A 242 -16.43 28.88 5.48
CA ASN A 242 -16.82 30.02 6.30
C ASN A 242 -17.46 29.54 7.62
N GLY A 243 -17.09 30.18 8.73
CA GLY A 243 -17.60 29.84 10.06
C GLY A 243 -16.96 28.58 10.66
N THR A 244 -17.80 27.69 11.19
CA THR A 244 -17.41 26.43 11.83
C THR A 244 -18.23 25.30 11.20
N PRO A 245 -17.80 24.77 10.03
CA PRO A 245 -18.55 23.74 9.35
C PRO A 245 -18.61 22.47 10.21
N ALA A 246 -19.69 21.72 10.02
CA ALA A 246 -19.89 20.45 10.70
C ALA A 246 -18.78 19.47 10.34
N CYS A 247 -18.40 18.66 11.31
CA CYS A 247 -17.42 17.61 11.12
C CYS A 247 -17.92 16.56 10.15
N ALA A 248 -17.01 16.11 9.29
CA ALA A 248 -17.22 15.06 8.32
C ALA A 248 -16.26 13.90 8.59
N ASP A 249 -16.54 12.74 8.00
CA ASP A 249 -15.58 11.65 7.94
C ASP A 249 -14.41 12.02 7.02
N VAL A 250 -13.18 11.67 7.38
CA VAL A 250 -11.98 11.93 6.57
C VAL A 250 -12.10 11.36 5.15
N CYS A 251 -12.66 10.16 4.99
CA CYS A 251 -12.87 9.55 3.66
C CYS A 251 -13.81 10.44 2.82
N ILE A 252 -14.88 10.96 3.41
CA ILE A 252 -15.82 11.85 2.73
C ILE A 252 -15.15 13.18 2.36
N ALA A 253 -14.31 13.74 3.24
CA ALA A 253 -13.57 14.96 2.95
C ALA A 253 -12.62 14.79 1.76
N ILE A 254 -11.88 13.67 1.71
CA ILE A 254 -10.97 13.35 0.60
C ILE A 254 -11.76 13.05 -0.68
N GLN A 255 -12.86 12.29 -0.60
CA GLN A 255 -13.70 11.95 -1.75
C GLN A 255 -14.30 13.20 -2.40
N LYS A 256 -14.69 14.19 -1.59
CA LYS A 256 -15.20 15.49 -2.07
C LYS A 256 -14.10 16.41 -2.58
N GLN A 257 -12.83 16.04 -2.42
CA GLN A 257 -11.67 16.86 -2.77
C GLN A 257 -11.81 18.27 -2.20
N VAL A 258 -12.08 18.38 -0.90
CA VAL A 258 -12.09 19.66 -0.18
C VAL A 258 -10.87 19.75 0.72
N GLN A 259 -10.36 20.97 0.95
CA GLN A 259 -9.39 21.19 2.02
C GLN A 259 -10.04 20.84 3.36
N TRP A 260 -9.29 20.22 4.26
CA TRP A 260 -9.75 19.89 5.60
C TRP A 260 -8.59 19.86 6.57
N TYR A 261 -8.88 20.00 7.86
CA TYR A 261 -7.90 19.87 8.94
C TYR A 261 -8.45 18.98 10.04
N ASP A 262 -7.53 18.44 10.84
CA ASP A 262 -7.86 17.68 12.03
C ASP A 262 -7.78 18.62 13.25
N ASP A 263 -8.93 18.98 13.80
CA ASP A 263 -9.04 19.67 15.09
C ASP A 263 -9.66 18.75 16.15
N SER A 264 -9.55 17.43 15.96
CA SER A 264 -10.25 16.40 16.74
C SER A 264 -11.77 16.54 16.72
N CYS A 265 -12.32 17.52 15.97
CA CYS A 265 -13.74 17.79 15.89
C CYS A 265 -14.42 17.91 17.26
N GLN A 266 -13.69 18.49 18.22
CA GLN A 266 -14.20 18.92 19.52
C GLN A 266 -14.86 20.30 19.43
#